data_AF-L8GRS8-F1
#
_entry.id   AF-L8GRS8-F1
#
_cell.length_a   1.000
_cell.length_b   1.000
_cell.length_c   1.000
_cell.angle_alpha   90.00
_cell.angle_beta   90.00
_cell.angle_gamma   90.00
#
_symmetry.space_group_name_H-M   'P 1'
#
loop_
_entity.id
_entity.type
_entity.pdbx_description
1 polymer ?
#
loop_
_entity_poly.entity_id
_entity_poly.type
_entity_poly.pdbx_seq_one_letter_code
_entity_poly.pdbx_strand_id
1 'polypeptide(L)'
;MLPLLAGPLLMGSHLATVWVWTAIAVTGTSNHHCGYALPWLRGLSSPRFHDHHHLSFNSNFGLVGLLDHLHGTRHKPLIAHRRVDG
;
A
#
# COMPACT_ATOMS: atom_id res chain seq x y z
N MET A 1 8.38 -7.89 10.51
CA MET A 1 9.28 -8.20 9.38
C MET A 1 8.94 -9.49 8.65
N LEU A 2 8.38 -10.51 9.32
CA LEU A 2 8.04 -11.79 8.69
C LEU A 2 7.15 -11.66 7.43
N PRO A 3 6.07 -10.85 7.39
CA PRO A 3 5.26 -10.72 6.17
C PRO A 3 6.03 -10.17 4.95
N LEU A 4 7.00 -9.28 5.20
CA LEU A 4 7.81 -8.67 4.15
C LEU A 4 8.81 -9.66 3.54
N LEU A 5 9.41 -10.51 4.38
CA LEU A 5 10.51 -11.39 3.99
C LEU A 5 10.07 -12.82 3.67
N ALA A 6 8.87 -13.24 4.09
CA ALA A 6 8.40 -14.60 3.89
C ALA A 6 8.42 -15.03 2.42
N GLY A 7 7.91 -14.19 1.51
CA GLY A 7 7.92 -14.47 0.07
C GLY A 7 9.33 -14.71 -0.49
N PRO A 8 10.25 -13.74 -0.40
CA PRO A 8 11.60 -13.92 -0.92
C PRO A 8 12.37 -15.09 -0.28
N LEU A 9 12.16 -15.36 1.01
CA LEU A 9 12.78 -16.49 1.70
C LEU A 9 12.25 -17.84 1.19
N LEU A 10 10.92 -17.99 1.08
CA LEU A 10 10.30 -19.21 0.57
C LEU A 10 10.70 -19.51 -0.88
N MET A 11 10.91 -18.45 -1.68
CA MET A 11 11.30 -18.57 -3.08
C MET A 11 12.82 -18.68 -3.28
N GLY A 12 13.63 -18.64 -2.21
CA GLY A 12 15.10 -18.66 -2.31
C GLY A 12 15.65 -17.51 -3.18
N SER A 13 15.04 -16.32 -3.08
CA SER A 13 15.30 -15.21 -4.00
C SER A 13 16.71 -14.65 -3.90
N HIS A 14 17.27 -14.21 -5.03
CA HIS A 14 18.55 -13.51 -5.08
C HIS A 14 18.52 -12.22 -4.24
N LEU A 15 19.65 -11.86 -3.61
CA LEU A 15 19.75 -10.70 -2.72
C LEU A 15 19.30 -9.40 -3.38
N ALA A 16 19.65 -9.18 -4.64
CA ALA A 16 19.21 -8.01 -5.39
C ALA A 16 17.67 -7.90 -5.47
N THR A 17 16.98 -9.03 -5.68
CA THR A 17 15.51 -9.08 -5.68
C THR A 17 14.95 -8.75 -4.31
N VAL A 18 15.56 -9.27 -3.23
CA VAL A 18 15.16 -8.94 -1.86
C VAL A 18 15.30 -7.44 -1.61
N TRP A 19 16.40 -6.82 -2.05
CA TRP A 19 16.66 -5.39 -1.86
C TRP A 19 15.65 -4.52 -2.62
N VAL A 20 15.37 -4.84 -3.89
CA VAL A 20 14.37 -4.10 -4.67
C VAL A 20 12.99 -4.25 -4.03
N TRP A 21 12.63 -5.47 -3.63
CA TRP A 21 11.36 -5.76 -2.94
C TRP A 21 11.20 -4.97 -1.64
N THR A 22 12.21 -4.99 -0.77
CA THR A 22 12.17 -4.27 0.51
C THR A 22 12.18 -2.76 0.30
N ALA A 23 12.93 -2.23 -0.66
CA ALA A 23 12.92 -0.80 -0.99
C ALA A 23 11.51 -0.33 -1.38
N ILE A 24 10.84 -1.04 -2.30
CA ILE A 24 9.47 -0.71 -2.72
C ILE A 24 8.52 -0.74 -1.52
N ALA A 25 8.57 -1.79 -0.70
CA ALA A 25 7.67 -1.95 0.44
C ALA A 25 7.88 -0.89 1.54
N VAL A 26 9.14 -0.54 1.84
CA VAL A 26 9.48 0.48 2.84
C VAL A 26 9.08 1.86 2.34
N THR A 27 9.40 2.21 1.09
CA THR A 27 8.97 3.48 0.49
C THR A 27 7.45 3.61 0.47
N GLY A 28 6.73 2.53 0.13
CA GLY A 28 5.27 2.47 0.16
C GLY A 28 4.69 2.72 1.56
N THR A 29 5.23 2.03 2.57
CA THR A 29 4.84 2.22 3.98
C THR A 29 5.09 3.66 4.43
N SER A 30 6.26 4.22 4.11
CA SER A 30 6.60 5.61 4.41
C SER A 30 5.62 6.57 3.75
N ASN A 31 5.28 6.37 2.47
CA ASN A 31 4.32 7.21 1.75
C ASN A 31 2.92 7.15 2.37
N HIS A 32 2.48 5.98 2.83
CA HIS A 32 1.16 5.81 3.46
C HIS A 32 1.05 6.46 4.85
N HIS A 33 2.14 6.54 5.60
CA HIS A 33 2.10 6.94 7.01
C HIS A 33 2.89 8.20 7.35
N CYS A 34 3.53 8.87 6.38
CA CYS A 34 4.24 10.13 6.64
C CYS A 34 3.32 11.35 6.79
N GLY A 35 2.01 11.20 6.56
CA GLY A 35 1.03 12.29 6.62
C GLY A 35 0.99 13.19 5.37
N TYR A 36 1.77 12.87 4.32
CA TYR A 36 1.82 13.65 3.08
C TYR A 36 1.43 12.81 1.85
N ALA A 37 0.72 13.43 0.91
CA ALA A 37 0.40 12.82 -0.39
C ALA A 37 1.48 13.16 -1.43
N LEU A 38 2.58 12.40 -1.42
CA LEU A 38 3.74 12.61 -2.29
C LEU A 38 3.34 12.54 -3.78
N PRO A 39 3.46 13.63 -4.57
CA PRO A 39 2.94 13.69 -5.94
C PRO A 39 3.51 12.62 -6.89
N TRP A 40 4.78 12.26 -6.74
CA TRP A 40 5.49 11.31 -7.61
C TRP A 40 5.15 9.85 -7.34
N LEU A 41 4.50 9.52 -6.21
CA LEU A 41 4.10 8.14 -5.88
C LEU A 41 2.62 7.87 -6.12
N ARG A 42 1.82 8.89 -6.50
CA ARG A 42 0.36 8.79 -6.63
C ARG A 42 -0.12 7.69 -7.59
N GLY A 43 0.66 7.37 -8.62
CA GLY A 43 0.33 6.32 -9.58
C GLY A 43 0.65 4.90 -9.10
N LEU A 44 1.54 4.76 -8.10
CA LEU A 44 2.03 3.47 -7.62
C LEU A 44 1.50 3.10 -6.23
N SER A 45 1.33 4.08 -5.34
CA SER A 45 0.88 3.89 -3.96
C SER A 45 0.16 5.16 -3.50
N SER A 46 -1.12 5.02 -3.15
CA SER A 46 -1.96 6.15 -2.74
C SER A 46 -2.26 6.05 -1.25
N PRO A 47 -1.91 7.07 -0.44
CA PRO A 47 -2.25 7.08 0.99
C PRO A 47 -3.76 6.91 1.21
N ARG A 48 -4.60 7.56 0.39
CA ARG A 48 -6.07 7.44 0.48
C ARG A 48 -6.58 6.03 0.24
N PHE A 49 -5.95 5.29 -0.67
CA PHE A 49 -6.32 3.90 -0.94
C PHE A 49 -6.08 3.02 0.30
N HIS A 50 -4.96 3.26 0.98
CA HIS A 50 -4.58 2.60 2.22
C HIS A 50 -5.39 3.08 3.44
N ASP A 51 -5.73 4.37 3.52
CA ASP A 51 -6.63 4.89 4.55
C ASP A 51 -8.00 4.21 4.46
N HIS A 52 -8.48 3.97 3.24
CA HIS A 52 -9.73 3.22 3.03
C HIS A 52 -9.62 1.75 3.45
N HIS A 53 -8.45 1.13 3.30
CA HIS A 53 -8.20 -0.19 3.88
C HIS A 53 -8.36 -0.17 5.40
N HIS A 54 -7.78 0.83 6.08
CA HIS A 54 -7.96 1.01 7.54
C HIS A 54 -9.38 1.39 7.96
N LEU A 55 -10.23 1.85 7.03
CA LEU A 55 -11.64 2.12 7.32
C LEU A 55 -12.51 0.87 7.16
N SER A 56 -12.25 0.06 6.13
CA SER A 56 -13.12 -1.05 5.72
C SER A 56 -12.65 -2.42 6.21
N PHE A 57 -11.34 -2.61 6.38
CA PHE A 57 -10.66 -3.85 6.78
C PHE A 57 -10.91 -5.09 5.91
N ASN A 58 -11.74 -4.98 4.87
CA ASN A 58 -12.12 -6.08 3.98
C ASN A 58 -11.91 -5.74 2.48
N SER A 59 -11.14 -4.68 2.21
CA SER A 59 -10.80 -4.24 0.86
C SER A 59 -9.41 -3.60 0.80
N ASN A 60 -8.92 -3.30 -0.40
CA ASN A 60 -7.70 -2.52 -0.64
C ASN A 60 -6.44 -3.06 0.05
N PHE A 61 -6.20 -4.37 -0.05
CA PHE A 61 -5.16 -5.07 0.71
C PHE A 61 -3.73 -4.80 0.23
N GLY A 62 -3.54 -4.56 -1.06
CA GLY A 62 -2.23 -4.43 -1.69
C GLY A 62 -1.65 -3.02 -1.61
N LEU A 63 -0.34 -2.90 -1.76
CA LEU A 63 0.34 -1.61 -1.84
C LEU A 63 -0.07 -0.82 -3.12
N VAL A 64 -0.13 -1.51 -4.26
CA VAL A 64 -0.38 -0.94 -5.59
C VAL A 64 -1.83 -1.14 -6.06
N GLY A 65 -2.54 -2.08 -5.43
CA GLY A 65 -3.92 -2.43 -5.81
C GLY A 65 -4.05 -3.28 -7.08
N LEU A 66 -2.95 -3.83 -7.63
CA LEU A 66 -3.00 -4.73 -8.80
C LEU A 66 -3.76 -6.03 -8.47
N LEU A 67 -3.39 -6.70 -7.38
CA LEU A 67 -4.10 -7.89 -6.93
C LEU A 67 -5.52 -7.55 -6.49
N ASP A 68 -5.74 -6.37 -5.88
CA ASP A 68 -7.10 -5.94 -5.55
C ASP A 68 -7.97 -5.73 -6.79
N HIS A 69 -7.39 -5.25 -7.88
CA HIS A 69 -8.11 -5.15 -9.15
C HIS A 69 -8.47 -6.53 -9.69
N LEU A 70 -7.50 -7.46 -9.70
CA LEU A 70 -7.70 -8.83 -10.20
C LEU A 70 -8.72 -9.62 -9.37
N HIS A 71 -8.76 -9.41 -8.05
CA HIS A 71 -9.65 -10.14 -7.14
C HIS A 71 -10.94 -9.38 -6.81
N GLY A 72 -11.18 -8.21 -7.43
CA GLY A 72 -12.40 -7.43 -7.21
C GLY A 72 -12.49 -6.76 -5.83
N THR A 73 -11.38 -6.64 -5.10
CA THR A 73 -11.30 -6.01 -3.77
C THR A 73 -10.87 -4.54 -3.84
N ARG A 74 -10.74 -3.96 -5.04
CA ARG A 74 -10.37 -2.56 -5.26
C ARG A 74 -11.56 -1.60 -5.13
N HIS A 75 -11.61 -0.89 -4.02
CA HIS A 75 -12.65 0.08 -3.69
C HIS A 75 -12.11 1.51 -3.77
N LYS A 76 -12.97 2.43 -4.24
CA LYS A 76 -12.62 3.85 -4.32
C LYS A 76 -12.54 4.42 -2.90
N PRO A 77 -11.51 5.22 -2.58
CA PRO A 77 -11.48 5.91 -1.30
C PRO A 77 -12.70 6.83 -1.22
N LEU A 78 -13.49 6.67 -0.15
CA LEU A 78 -14.58 7.59 0.14
C LEU A 78 -13.98 8.99 0.26
N ILE A 79 -14.57 9.97 -0.45
CA ILE A 79 -14.23 11.36 -0.24
C ILE A 79 -14.79 11.72 1.14
N ALA A 80 -14.01 11.49 2.20
CA ALA A 80 -14.30 12.04 3.52
C ALA A 80 -13.91 13.53 3.53
N HIS A 81 -14.56 14.33 2.69
CA HIS A 81 -14.70 15.77 2.93
C HIS A 81 -15.97 15.98 3.74
N ARG A 82 -15.91 15.69 5.05
CA ARG A 82 -16.65 16.50 6.01
C ARG A 82 -15.65 16.99 7.04
N ARG A 83 -15.32 18.27 6.90
CA ARG A 83 -14.59 19.06 7.89
C ARG A 83 -15.21 18.80 9.25
N VAL A 84 -14.38 18.42 10.22
CA VAL A 84 -14.69 18.69 11.61
C VAL A 84 -14.14 20.09 11.87
N ASP A 85 -14.83 21.08 11.30
CA ASP A 85 -14.73 22.47 11.76
C ASP A 85 -15.93 22.65 12.69
N GLY A 86 -15.64 22.62 14.00
CA GLY A 86 -16.50 23.13 15.06
C GLY A 86 -15.87 24.39 15.64
#